data_AF-A0A7D5TAP1-F1
#
_entry.id   AF-A0A7D5TAP1-F1
#
_cell.length_a   1.000
_cell.length_b   1.000
_cell.length_c   1.000
_cell.angle_alpha   90.00
_cell.angle_beta   90.00
_cell.angle_gamma   90.00
#
_symmetry.space_group_name_H-M   'P 1'
#
loop_
_entity.id
_entity.type
_entity.pdbx_description
1 polymer ?
#
loop_
_entity_poly.entity_id
_entity_poly.type
_entity_poly.pdbx_seq_one_letter_code
_entity_poly.pdbx_strand_id
1 'polypeptide(L)'
;MVAVSTTGGIAYGLKTTLSFGLVGLVALVCTLAGTNLVTGSIYAGYGGLEVTRWGQLLGGSLLSVTGLLALYGATFGVLYKVVADGVRRGNDRAV
;
A
#
# COMPACT_ATOMS: atom_id res chain seq x y z
N MET A 1 10.56 15.51 -34.35
CA MET A 1 10.04 15.70 -32.97
C MET A 1 8.66 15.07 -32.90
N VAL A 2 8.53 13.88 -32.30
CA VAL A 2 7.22 13.22 -32.15
C VAL A 2 6.52 13.87 -30.96
N ALA A 3 5.41 14.55 -31.23
CA ALA A 3 4.54 15.09 -30.19
C ALA A 3 4.00 13.90 -29.38
N VAL A 4 4.58 13.67 -28.20
CA VAL A 4 4.01 12.75 -27.23
C VAL A 4 2.66 13.34 -26.85
N SER A 5 1.57 12.69 -27.27
CA SER A 5 0.22 13.11 -26.86
C SER A 5 0.17 13.11 -25.33
N THR A 6 0.13 14.30 -24.76
CA THR A 6 0.00 14.53 -23.31
C THR A 6 -1.21 13.76 -22.76
N THR A 7 -2.27 13.64 -23.55
CA THR A 7 -3.48 12.87 -23.24
C THR A 7 -3.21 11.37 -23.05
N GLY A 8 -2.35 10.75 -23.87
CA GLY A 8 -1.97 9.34 -23.73
C GLY A 8 -1.08 9.08 -22.51
N GLY A 9 -0.17 10.02 -22.22
CA GLY A 9 0.66 9.98 -21.01
C GLY A 9 -0.17 10.11 -19.72
N ILE A 10 -1.15 11.01 -19.71
CA ILE A 10 -2.07 11.22 -18.59
C ILE A 10 -2.97 10.00 -18.39
N ALA A 11 -3.57 9.44 -19.44
CA ALA A 11 -4.45 8.27 -19.33
C ALA A 11 -3.72 7.02 -18.79
N TYR A 12 -2.48 6.82 -19.22
CA TYR A 12 -1.65 5.73 -18.73
C TYR A 12 -1.17 5.95 -17.29
N GLY A 13 -0.70 7.17 -16.97
CA GLY A 13 -0.32 7.55 -15.61
C GLY A 13 -1.50 7.41 -14.64
N LEU A 14 -2.70 7.82 -15.06
CA LEU A 14 -3.93 7.65 -14.30
C LEU A 14 -4.20 6.17 -14.03
N LYS A 15 -4.16 5.29 -15.05
CA LYS A 15 -4.35 3.84 -14.87
C LYS A 15 -3.36 3.22 -13.90
N THR A 16 -2.07 3.55 -14.00
CA THR A 16 -1.04 3.00 -13.09
C THR A 16 -1.23 3.48 -11.66
N THR A 17 -1.51 4.77 -11.47
CA THR A 17 -1.77 5.33 -10.14
C THR A 17 -3.07 4.78 -9.55
N LEU A 18 -4.07 4.50 -10.37
CA LEU A 18 -5.33 3.89 -9.92
C LEU A 18 -5.11 2.45 -9.44
N SER A 19 -4.37 1.62 -10.20
CA SER A 19 -4.12 0.23 -9.82
C SER A 19 -3.28 0.12 -8.54
N PHE A 20 -2.14 0.82 -8.49
CA PHE A 20 -1.29 0.78 -7.28
C PHE A 20 -1.88 1.59 -6.12
N GLY A 21 -2.64 2.65 -6.42
CA GLY A 21 -3.36 3.43 -5.42
C GLY A 21 -4.48 2.64 -4.76
N LEU A 22 -5.24 1.82 -5.51
CA LEU A 22 -6.24 0.92 -4.93
C LEU A 22 -5.60 -0.14 -4.03
N VAL A 23 -4.51 -0.77 -4.49
CA VAL A 23 -3.77 -1.74 -3.67
C VAL A 23 -3.22 -1.08 -2.41
N GLY A 24 -2.64 0.12 -2.54
CA GLY A 24 -2.16 0.92 -1.42
C GLY A 24 -3.29 1.31 -0.45
N LEU A 25 -4.47 1.68 -0.95
CA LEU A 25 -5.62 2.04 -0.13
C LEU A 25 -6.13 0.84 0.66
N VAL A 26 -6.29 -0.32 0.03
CA VAL A 26 -6.68 -1.56 0.72
C VAL A 26 -5.65 -1.92 1.78
N ALA A 27 -4.36 -1.84 1.44
CA ALA A 27 -3.27 -2.11 2.37
C ALA A 27 -3.24 -1.14 3.57
N LEU A 28 -3.56 0.14 3.34
CA LEU A 28 -3.73 1.15 4.40
C LEU A 28 -4.88 0.79 5.34
N VAL A 29 -6.03 0.40 4.78
CA VAL A 29 -7.20 -0.02 5.57
C VAL A 29 -6.87 -1.25 6.41
N CYS A 30 -6.19 -2.25 5.84
CA CYS A 30 -5.73 -3.42 6.59
C CYS A 30 -4.77 -3.04 7.72
N THR A 31 -3.83 -2.14 7.45
CA THR A 31 -2.88 -1.64 8.46
C THR A 31 -3.60 -0.96 9.61
N LEU A 32 -4.52 -0.04 9.31
CA LEU A 32 -5.31 0.68 10.31
C LEU A 32 -6.21 -0.26 11.12
N ALA A 33 -6.89 -1.20 10.46
CA ALA A 33 -7.71 -2.19 11.13
C ALA A 33 -6.87 -3.08 12.06
N GLY A 34 -5.70 -3.54 11.59
CA GLY A 34 -4.77 -4.34 12.39
C GLY A 34 -4.27 -3.59 13.62
N THR A 35 -3.84 -2.34 13.45
CA THR A 35 -3.38 -1.50 14.57
C THR A 35 -4.48 -1.25 15.59
N ASN A 36 -5.72 -0.97 15.15
CA ASN A 36 -6.85 -0.80 16.06
C ASN A 36 -7.16 -2.06 16.87
N LEU A 37 -7.04 -3.25 16.25
CA LEU A 37 -7.22 -4.53 16.95
C LEU A 37 -6.10 -4.78 17.99
N VAL A 38 -4.86 -4.41 17.68
CA VAL A 38 -3.74 -4.51 18.63
C VAL A 38 -3.97 -3.56 19.82
N THR A 39 -4.29 -2.28 19.56
CA THR A 39 -4.54 -1.29 20.61
C THR A 39 -5.74 -1.67 21.48
N GLY A 40 -6.79 -2.23 20.87
CA GLY A 40 -7.98 -2.70 21.59
C GLY A 40 -7.85 -4.08 22.24
N SER A 41 -6.69 -4.74 22.11
CA SER A 41 -6.49 -6.09 22.64
C SER A 41 -6.30 -6.14 24.16
N ILE A 42 -6.02 -4.99 24.79
CA ILE A 42 -5.86 -4.85 26.24
C ILE A 42 -7.13 -4.22 26.81
N TYR A 43 -7.76 -4.89 27.78
CA TYR A 43 -8.92 -4.37 28.48
C TYR A 43 -8.86 -4.73 29.97
N ALA A 44 -9.47 -3.89 30.81
CA ALA A 44 -9.61 -4.19 32.24
C ALA A 44 -10.69 -5.25 32.45
N GLY A 45 -10.33 -6.38 33.05
CA GLY A 45 -11.26 -7.46 33.42
C GLY A 45 -12.07 -7.14 34.67
N TYR A 46 -13.04 -8.01 34.99
CA TYR A 46 -13.78 -7.94 36.26
C TYR A 46 -12.81 -8.16 37.43
N GLY A 47 -12.41 -7.08 38.10
CA GLY A 47 -11.43 -7.08 39.20
C GLY A 47 -10.24 -6.12 39.01
N GLY A 48 -10.18 -5.37 37.91
CA GLY A 48 -9.12 -4.39 37.67
C GLY A 48 -7.78 -4.97 37.17
N LEU A 49 -7.71 -6.28 36.94
CA LEU A 49 -6.59 -6.88 36.23
C LEU A 49 -6.72 -6.63 34.73
N GLU A 50 -5.64 -6.19 34.10
CA GLU A 50 -5.53 -6.12 32.63
C GLU A 50 -5.51 -7.53 32.05
N VAL A 51 -6.48 -7.84 31.18
CA VAL A 51 -6.58 -9.13 30.50
C VAL A 51 -6.33 -8.90 29.01
N THR A 52 -5.34 -9.60 28.46
CA THR A 52 -5.00 -9.50 27.04
C THR A 52 -5.83 -10.48 26.21
N ARG A 53 -6.51 -9.98 25.18
CA ARG A 53 -7.16 -10.80 24.15
C ARG A 53 -6.14 -11.22 23.12
N TRP A 54 -5.44 -12.31 23.41
CA TRP A 54 -4.38 -12.86 22.54
C TRP A 54 -4.80 -13.07 21.09
N GLY A 55 -6.05 -13.48 20.83
CA GLY A 55 -6.56 -13.62 19.47
C GLY A 55 -6.65 -12.30 18.70
N GLN A 56 -7.07 -11.22 19.37
CA GLN A 56 -7.13 -9.88 18.77
C GLN A 56 -5.74 -9.27 18.61
N LEU A 57 -4.85 -9.48 19.58
CA LEU A 57 -3.46 -9.04 19.50
C LEU A 57 -2.74 -9.70 18.31
N LEU A 58 -2.78 -11.04 18.22
CA LEU A 58 -2.12 -11.78 17.16
C LEU A 58 -2.76 -11.50 15.80
N GLY A 59 -4.09 -11.57 15.69
CA GLY A 59 -4.80 -11.26 14.45
C GLY A 59 -4.55 -9.81 13.99
N GLY A 60 -4.59 -8.85 14.92
CA GLY A 60 -4.28 -7.45 14.64
C GLY A 60 -2.83 -7.24 14.19
N SER A 61 -1.87 -7.89 14.84
CA SER A 61 -0.46 -7.80 14.49
C SER A 61 -0.16 -8.36 13.09
N LEU A 62 -0.74 -9.52 12.75
CA LEU A 62 -0.58 -10.13 11.43
C LEU A 62 -1.21 -9.26 10.35
N LEU A 63 -2.41 -8.75 10.60
CA LEU A 63 -3.11 -7.87 9.66
C LEU A 63 -2.37 -6.53 9.46
N SER A 64 -1.80 -5.98 10.53
CA SER A 64 -1.01 -4.75 10.48
C SER A 64 0.29 -4.93 9.71
N VAL A 65 1.05 -6.00 10.01
CA VAL A 65 2.32 -6.30 9.32
C VAL A 65 2.10 -6.62 7.84
N THR A 66 1.08 -7.41 7.52
CA THR A 66 0.75 -7.73 6.11
C THR A 66 0.29 -6.48 5.35
N GLY A 67 -0.51 -5.61 5.97
CA GLY A 67 -0.88 -4.31 5.42
C GLY A 67 0.34 -3.41 5.16
N LEU A 68 1.29 -3.34 6.09
CA LEU A 68 2.52 -2.56 5.93
C LEU A 68 3.40 -3.09 4.80
N LEU A 69 3.57 -4.41 4.69
CA LEU A 69 4.32 -5.03 3.60
C LEU A 69 3.66 -4.76 2.25
N ALA A 70 2.33 -4.83 2.17
CA ALA A 70 1.60 -4.52 0.95
C ALA A 70 1.68 -3.04 0.57
N LEU A 71 1.65 -2.12 1.55
CA LEU A 71 1.90 -0.68 1.34
C LEU A 71 3.29 -0.44 0.77
N TYR A 72 4.31 -1.05 1.38
CA TYR A 72 5.69 -0.96 0.91
C TYR A 72 5.81 -1.48 -0.52
N GLY A 73 5.26 -2.67 -0.81
CA GLY A 73 5.24 -3.24 -2.15
C GLY A 73 4.53 -2.36 -3.18
N ALA A 74 3.40 -1.74 -2.82
CA ALA A 74 2.69 -0.82 -3.70
C ALA A 74 3.53 0.42 -4.02
N THR A 75 4.22 1.02 -3.04
CA THR A 75 5.11 2.16 -3.24
C THR A 75 6.27 1.82 -4.18
N PHE A 76 6.96 0.69 -3.93
CA PHE A 76 8.06 0.24 -4.80
C PHE A 76 7.58 -0.13 -6.20
N GLY A 77 6.41 -0.73 -6.34
CA GLY A 77 5.81 -1.05 -7.64
C GLY A 77 5.52 0.19 -8.48
N VAL A 78 5.03 1.27 -7.87
CA VAL A 78 4.84 2.56 -8.55
C VAL A 78 6.18 3.12 -9.01
N LEU A 79 7.17 3.18 -8.12
CA LEU A 79 8.50 3.71 -8.44
C LEU A 79 9.17 2.92 -9.57
N TYR A 80 9.13 1.59 -9.50
CA TYR A 80 9.67 0.72 -10.54
C TYR A 80 9.02 0.97 -11.89
N LYS A 81 7.68 1.07 -11.94
CA LYS A 81 6.96 1.37 -13.18
C LYS A 81 7.38 2.71 -13.78
N VAL A 82 7.47 3.76 -12.95
CA VAL A 82 7.90 5.09 -13.39
C VAL A 82 9.31 5.04 -14.00
N VAL A 83 10.24 4.34 -13.36
CA VAL A 83 11.62 4.20 -13.85
C VAL A 83 11.67 3.38 -15.14
N ALA A 84 11.01 2.22 -15.19
CA ALA A 84 10.99 1.35 -16.36
C ALA A 84 10.39 2.05 -17.60
N ASP A 85 9.33 2.84 -17.39
CA ASP A 85 8.71 3.63 -18.46
C ASP A 85 9.59 4.83 -18.89
N GLY A 86 10.34 5.42 -17.95
CA GLY A 86 11.36 6.44 -18.25
C GLY A 86 12.49 5.89 -19.13
N VAL A 87 13.00 4.70 -18.82
CA VAL A 87 14.06 4.03 -19.58
C VAL A 87 13.59 3.66 -20.99
N ARG A 88 12.39 3.08 -21.13
CA ARG A 88 11.82 2.74 -22.46
C ARG A 88 11.72 3.95 -23.38
N ARG A 89 11.17 5.06 -22.87
CA ARG A 89 11.03 6.31 -23.64
C ARG A 89 12.37 6.98 -23.97
N GLY A 90 13.39 6.77 -23.15
CA GLY A 90 14.75 7.23 -23.43
C GLY A 90 15.41 6.42 -24.56
N ASN A 91 15.22 5.11 -24.54
CA ASN A 91 15.77 4.20 -25.56
C ASN A 91 15.13 4.41 -26.95
N ASP A 92 13.81 4.62 -27.01
CA ASP A 92 13.08 4.88 -28.27
C ASP A 92 13.42 6.24 -28.91
N ARG A 93 14.13 7.13 -28.21
CA ARG A 93 14.61 8.42 -28.74
C ARG A 93 16.09 8.40 -29.12
N ALA A 94 16.82 7.39 -28.68
CA ALA A 94 18.24 7.22 -28.98
C ALA A 94 18.49 6.41 -30.27
N VAL A 95 17.44 5.73 -30.78
CA VAL A 95 17.38 5.05 -32.08
C VAL A 95 16.62 5.94 -33.06
#